data_AF-A0A3D0P6Y7-F1
#
_entry.id   AF-A0A3D0P6Y7-F1
#
_cell.length_a   1.000
_cell.length_b   1.000
_cell.length_c   1.000
_cell.angle_alpha   90.00
_cell.angle_beta   90.00
_cell.angle_gamma   90.00
#
_symmetry.space_group_name_H-M   'P 1'
#
loop_
_entity.id
_entity.type
_entity.pdbx_description
1 polymer ?
#
loop_
_entity_poly.entity_id
_entity_poly.type
_entity_poly.pdbx_seq_one_letter_code
_entity_poly.pdbx_strand_id
1 'polypeptide(L)'
;NFNSGNGDRIELTELFEPDGYQKFFTSVLKKRESKYRREVRNKVEPAEQEAYLGTLGCFESDDLSDFFVRGRSIVIDGDSCLVKSQKFSGLDMKVGIDLKDFHQHLSPYGRAIFGLSSQKVSAYRSTELPQLFEGSVNDAFPFFMVLRKDSWGGFAGHSAYLKYGEGLALTGSAVAGEIKLKELVLSRDVVISELGEVRKPVQSGTVTGRLVGNRFVGLWNEISCANTYSFEASAK
;
A
#
# COMPACT_ATOMS: atom_id res chain seq x y z
N ASN A 1 -3.92 -7.24 -0.78
CA ASN A 1 -4.17 -8.45 -1.60
C ASN A 1 -3.02 -8.64 -2.57
N PHE A 2 -2.66 -9.88 -2.89
CA PHE A 2 -1.61 -10.17 -3.89
C PHE A 2 -2.19 -10.98 -5.06
N ASN A 3 -1.75 -10.66 -6.27
CA ASN A 3 -2.07 -11.37 -7.49
C ASN A 3 -1.39 -12.75 -7.45
N SER A 4 -2.18 -13.81 -7.57
CA SER A 4 -1.68 -15.19 -7.44
C SER A 4 -0.80 -15.63 -8.61
N GLY A 5 -0.86 -14.93 -9.74
CA GLY A 5 -0.13 -15.26 -10.96
C GLY A 5 1.27 -14.66 -11.04
N ASN A 6 1.53 -13.53 -10.36
CA ASN A 6 2.82 -12.86 -10.39
C ASN A 6 3.31 -12.29 -9.05
N GLY A 7 2.47 -12.25 -8.01
CA GLY A 7 2.81 -11.74 -6.70
C GLY A 7 2.61 -10.22 -6.53
N ASP A 8 2.12 -9.51 -7.53
CA ASP A 8 1.87 -8.07 -7.43
C ASP A 8 0.85 -7.74 -6.36
N ARG A 9 1.03 -6.61 -5.67
CA ARG A 9 -0.03 -6.07 -4.83
C ARG A 9 -1.20 -5.64 -5.72
N ILE A 10 -2.42 -5.90 -5.25
CA ILE A 10 -3.66 -5.49 -5.90
C ILE A 10 -4.24 -4.34 -5.09
N GLU A 11 -4.41 -3.18 -5.71
CA GLU A 11 -5.27 -2.12 -5.21
C GLU A 11 -6.72 -2.37 -5.65
N LEU A 12 -7.66 -1.96 -4.80
CA LEU A 12 -9.08 -2.13 -5.07
C LEU A 12 -9.51 -1.39 -6.34
N THR A 13 -8.97 -0.19 -6.54
CA THR A 13 -9.20 0.67 -7.71
C THR A 13 -8.88 -0.02 -9.03
N GLU A 14 -7.87 -0.89 -9.05
CA GLU A 14 -7.40 -1.58 -10.26
C GLU A 14 -8.36 -2.68 -10.73
N LEU A 15 -9.27 -3.13 -9.86
CA LEU A 15 -10.33 -4.09 -10.22
C LEU A 15 -11.44 -3.47 -11.06
N PHE A 16 -11.51 -2.15 -11.15
CA PHE A 16 -12.63 -1.44 -11.77
C PHE A 16 -12.18 -0.51 -12.89
N GLU A 17 -13.10 -0.22 -13.81
CA GLU A 17 -12.96 0.98 -14.64
C GLU A 17 -13.07 2.22 -13.74
N PRO A 18 -12.47 3.38 -14.09
CA PRO A 18 -12.47 4.56 -13.22
C PRO A 18 -13.87 5.02 -12.76
N ASP A 19 -14.85 5.09 -13.67
CA ASP A 19 -16.24 5.43 -13.34
C ASP A 19 -16.95 4.30 -12.58
N GLY A 20 -16.53 3.06 -12.85
CA GLY A 20 -16.96 1.84 -12.18
C GLY A 20 -16.57 1.81 -10.71
N TYR A 21 -15.35 2.23 -10.38
CA TYR A 21 -14.87 2.32 -9.02
C TYR A 21 -15.73 3.27 -8.19
N GLN A 22 -16.05 4.45 -8.74
CA GLN A 22 -16.88 5.44 -8.05
C GLN A 22 -18.28 4.88 -7.71
N LYS A 23 -18.90 4.16 -8.66
CA LYS A 23 -20.20 3.50 -8.45
C LYS A 23 -20.11 2.41 -7.39
N PHE A 24 -19.04 1.60 -7.43
CA PHE A 24 -18.77 0.58 -6.42
C PHE A 24 -18.59 1.19 -5.03
N PHE A 25 -17.78 2.24 -4.91
CA PHE A 25 -17.51 2.96 -3.67
C PHE A 25 -18.80 3.46 -3.02
N THR A 26 -19.67 4.14 -3.78
CA THR A 26 -20.96 4.62 -3.28
C THR A 26 -21.85 3.47 -2.77
N SER A 27 -21.85 2.33 -3.46
CA SER A 27 -22.60 1.14 -3.04
C SER A 27 -22.06 0.54 -1.74
N VAL A 28 -20.72 0.44 -1.62
CA VAL A 28 -20.03 0.00 -0.39
C VAL A 28 -20.39 0.90 0.78
N LEU A 29 -20.24 2.22 0.61
CA LEU A 29 -20.51 3.20 1.68
C LEU A 29 -21.92 3.02 2.24
N LYS A 30 -22.93 3.03 1.35
CA LYS A 30 -24.33 2.83 1.75
C LYS A 30 -24.56 1.52 2.51
N LYS A 31 -23.95 0.43 2.05
CA LYS A 31 -24.09 -0.89 2.70
C LYS A 31 -23.37 -0.94 4.05
N ARG A 32 -22.19 -0.33 4.15
CA ARG A 32 -21.41 -0.19 5.39
C ARG A 32 -22.15 0.60 6.44
N GLU A 33 -22.62 1.80 6.11
CA GLU A 33 -23.39 2.62 7.04
C GLU A 33 -24.64 1.89 7.54
N SER A 34 -25.40 1.29 6.62
CA SER A 34 -26.62 0.56 6.97
C SER A 34 -26.33 -0.62 7.90
N LYS A 35 -25.27 -1.39 7.62
CA LYS A 35 -24.86 -2.51 8.48
C LYS A 35 -24.36 -2.02 9.84
N TYR A 36 -23.48 -1.03 9.86
CA TYR A 36 -22.87 -0.51 11.08
C TYR A 36 -23.92 0.07 12.03
N ARG A 37 -24.88 0.85 11.51
CA ARG A 37 -26.00 1.35 12.32
C ARG A 37 -26.82 0.22 12.96
N ARG A 38 -26.99 -0.93 12.28
CA ARG A 38 -27.65 -2.12 12.85
C ARG A 38 -26.78 -2.79 13.91
N GLU A 39 -25.49 -2.96 13.64
CA GLU A 39 -24.54 -3.56 14.59
C GLU A 39 -24.48 -2.75 15.90
N VAL A 40 -24.32 -1.42 15.81
CA VAL A 40 -24.32 -0.52 16.98
C VAL A 40 -25.62 -0.64 17.76
N ARG A 41 -26.78 -0.58 17.09
CA ARG A 41 -28.08 -0.70 17.76
C ARG A 41 -28.23 -2.02 18.52
N ASN A 42 -27.68 -3.11 17.99
CA ASN A 42 -27.89 -4.46 18.51
C ASN A 42 -26.86 -4.87 19.57
N LYS A 43 -25.66 -4.29 19.56
CA LYS A 43 -24.52 -4.75 20.38
C LYS A 43 -23.96 -3.69 21.34
N VAL A 44 -24.33 -2.42 21.17
CA VAL A 44 -23.85 -1.32 22.01
C VAL A 44 -24.97 -0.80 22.89
N GLU A 45 -24.66 -0.58 24.17
CA GLU A 45 -25.59 -0.04 25.15
C GLU A 45 -26.15 1.31 24.70
N PRO A 46 -27.45 1.59 24.88
CA PRO A 46 -28.09 2.82 24.37
C PRO A 46 -27.38 4.12 24.75
N ALA A 47 -26.81 4.18 25.97
CA ALA A 47 -26.08 5.35 26.45
C ALA A 47 -24.75 5.61 25.71
N GLU A 48 -24.19 4.60 25.04
CA GLU A 48 -22.91 4.69 24.32
C GLU A 48 -23.09 4.79 22.80
N GLN A 49 -24.30 4.53 22.27
CA GLN A 49 -24.53 4.43 20.82
C GLN A 49 -24.15 5.71 20.06
N GLU A 50 -24.37 6.89 20.63
CA GLU A 50 -24.01 8.17 20.00
C GLU A 50 -22.50 8.26 19.73
N ALA A 51 -21.67 7.84 20.69
CA ALA A 51 -20.21 7.83 20.54
C ALA A 51 -19.76 6.86 19.43
N TYR A 52 -20.43 5.71 19.28
CA TYR A 52 -20.14 4.77 18.20
C TYR A 52 -20.62 5.28 16.84
N LEU A 53 -21.75 5.98 16.77
CA LEU A 53 -22.25 6.55 15.52
C LEU A 53 -21.32 7.65 14.97
N GLY A 54 -20.50 8.28 15.81
CA GLY A 54 -19.43 9.19 15.37
C GLY A 54 -18.43 8.55 14.38
N THR A 55 -18.25 7.22 14.43
CA THR A 55 -17.36 6.48 13.51
C THR A 55 -17.83 6.53 12.06
N LEU A 56 -19.09 6.87 11.79
CA LEU A 56 -19.62 6.94 10.42
C LEU A 56 -18.86 7.94 9.54
N GLY A 57 -18.35 9.04 10.10
CA GLY A 57 -17.53 10.00 9.36
C GLY A 57 -16.22 9.41 8.82
N CYS A 58 -15.68 8.35 9.46
CA CYS A 58 -14.52 7.63 8.93
C CYS A 58 -14.84 6.94 7.60
N PHE A 59 -16.05 6.38 7.43
CA PHE A 59 -16.40 5.65 6.21
C PHE A 59 -16.43 6.54 4.95
N GLU A 60 -16.72 7.84 5.10
CA GLU A 60 -16.74 8.79 3.99
C GLU A 60 -15.34 9.11 3.45
N SER A 61 -14.30 8.94 4.29
CA SER A 61 -12.91 9.25 3.98
C SER A 61 -12.01 8.02 3.87
N ASP A 62 -12.57 6.83 4.11
CA ASP A 62 -11.87 5.55 4.01
C ASP A 62 -11.56 5.24 2.53
N ASP A 63 -10.31 4.93 2.24
CA ASP A 63 -9.84 4.61 0.89
C ASP A 63 -10.16 3.17 0.46
N LEU A 64 -10.78 2.37 1.34
CA LEU A 64 -11.15 0.97 1.15
C LEU A 64 -9.95 0.05 0.88
N SER A 65 -8.75 0.44 1.31
CA SER A 65 -7.53 -0.35 1.12
C SER A 65 -7.54 -1.67 1.91
N ASP A 66 -8.27 -1.72 3.01
CA ASP A 66 -8.50 -2.94 3.81
C ASP A 66 -9.64 -3.78 3.19
N PHE A 67 -9.32 -4.53 2.15
CA PHE A 67 -10.25 -5.44 1.49
C PHE A 67 -9.68 -6.84 1.29
N PHE A 68 -10.54 -7.79 0.92
CA PHE A 68 -10.12 -9.08 0.35
C PHE A 68 -11.16 -9.65 -0.61
N VAL A 69 -10.71 -10.43 -1.59
CA VAL A 69 -11.58 -11.17 -2.50
C VAL A 69 -11.90 -12.53 -1.87
N ARG A 70 -13.20 -12.86 -1.74
CA ARG A 70 -13.67 -14.15 -1.23
C ARG A 70 -14.69 -14.73 -2.19
N GLY A 71 -14.24 -15.68 -3.02
CA GLY A 71 -15.08 -16.29 -4.04
C GLY A 71 -15.60 -15.24 -5.04
N ARG A 72 -16.91 -15.07 -5.13
CA ARG A 72 -17.57 -14.09 -6.02
C ARG A 72 -17.96 -12.80 -5.29
N SER A 73 -17.21 -12.42 -4.25
CA SER A 73 -17.51 -11.22 -3.47
C SER A 73 -16.22 -10.48 -3.12
N ILE A 74 -16.33 -9.16 -2.98
CA ILE A 74 -15.31 -8.31 -2.37
C ILE A 74 -15.77 -8.02 -0.95
N VAL A 75 -14.92 -8.29 0.03
CA VAL A 75 -15.19 -7.96 1.43
C VAL A 75 -14.33 -6.78 1.83
N ILE A 76 -14.96 -5.72 2.34
CA ILE A 76 -14.30 -4.55 2.91
C ILE A 76 -14.27 -4.73 4.42
N ASP A 77 -13.10 -4.55 5.04
CA ASP A 77 -12.93 -4.58 6.48
C ASP A 77 -12.83 -3.15 7.05
N GLY A 78 -13.82 -2.75 7.82
CA GLY A 78 -13.88 -1.42 8.42
C GLY A 78 -13.25 -1.31 9.82
N ASP A 79 -12.55 -2.33 10.31
CA ASP A 79 -11.98 -2.34 11.67
C ASP A 79 -10.97 -1.22 11.93
N SER A 80 -10.36 -0.66 10.88
CA SER A 80 -9.45 0.49 10.97
C SER A 80 -10.15 1.78 11.40
N CYS A 81 -11.45 1.91 11.15
CA CYS A 81 -12.24 3.07 11.56
C CYS A 81 -12.61 3.09 13.05
N LEU A 82 -12.51 1.95 13.76
CA LEU A 82 -12.80 1.89 15.18
C LEU A 82 -11.62 2.41 15.99
N VAL A 83 -11.88 3.28 16.98
CA VAL A 83 -10.86 3.61 17.98
C VAL A 83 -10.54 2.39 18.83
N LYS A 84 -9.37 2.38 19.48
CA LYS A 84 -8.85 1.21 20.22
C LYS A 84 -9.88 0.59 21.18
N SER A 85 -10.62 1.39 21.96
CA SER A 85 -11.64 0.91 22.89
C SER A 85 -12.83 0.26 22.18
N GLN A 86 -13.26 0.81 21.04
CA GLN A 86 -14.39 0.29 20.27
C GLN A 86 -14.08 -1.06 19.63
N LYS A 87 -12.82 -1.42 19.39
CA LYS A 87 -12.45 -2.72 18.80
C LYS A 87 -12.85 -3.93 19.67
N PHE A 88 -13.10 -3.72 20.97
CA PHE A 88 -13.54 -4.77 21.89
C PHE A 88 -15.06 -4.96 21.94
N SER A 89 -15.83 -4.15 21.22
CA SER A 89 -17.31 -4.20 21.20
C SER A 89 -17.90 -5.41 20.47
N GLY A 90 -17.08 -6.17 19.73
CA GLY A 90 -17.57 -7.30 18.93
C GLY A 90 -18.45 -6.89 17.75
N LEU A 91 -18.42 -5.62 17.33
CA LEU A 91 -19.06 -5.15 16.10
C LEU A 91 -18.45 -5.84 14.88
N ASP A 92 -19.30 -6.36 14.00
CA ASP A 92 -18.85 -6.96 12.75
C ASP A 92 -18.71 -5.87 11.67
N MET A 93 -17.47 -5.41 11.47
CA MET A 93 -17.14 -4.34 10.53
C MET A 93 -16.98 -4.80 9.07
N LYS A 94 -17.08 -6.11 8.78
CA LYS A 94 -16.82 -6.66 7.45
C LYS A 94 -18.04 -6.56 6.54
N VAL A 95 -17.94 -5.94 5.37
CA VAL A 95 -19.05 -5.84 4.41
C VAL A 95 -18.70 -6.51 3.10
N GLY A 96 -19.41 -7.60 2.79
CA GLY A 96 -19.33 -8.26 1.49
C GLY A 96 -20.23 -7.58 0.47
N ILE A 97 -19.68 -7.31 -0.72
CA ILE A 97 -20.41 -6.94 -1.93
C ILE A 97 -20.33 -8.11 -2.91
N ASP A 98 -21.45 -8.55 -3.45
CA ASP A 98 -21.48 -9.70 -4.35
C ASP A 98 -21.23 -9.25 -5.79
N LEU A 99 -20.59 -10.12 -6.57
CA LEU A 99 -20.21 -9.83 -7.96
C LEU A 99 -21.39 -9.37 -8.83
N LYS A 100 -22.60 -9.88 -8.58
CA LYS A 100 -23.81 -9.43 -9.29
C LYS A 100 -24.02 -7.91 -9.17
N ASP A 101 -23.59 -7.30 -8.06
CA ASP A 101 -23.79 -5.88 -7.75
C ASP A 101 -22.76 -4.99 -8.47
N PHE A 102 -21.64 -5.53 -8.95
CA PHE A 102 -20.53 -4.73 -9.48
C PHE A 102 -19.86 -5.24 -10.77
N HIS A 103 -20.21 -6.43 -11.26
CA HIS A 103 -19.53 -7.08 -12.39
C HIS A 103 -19.48 -6.22 -13.67
N GLN A 104 -20.52 -5.41 -13.90
CA GLN A 104 -20.61 -4.51 -15.04
C GLN A 104 -19.60 -3.35 -15.00
N HIS A 105 -18.97 -3.11 -13.85
CA HIS A 105 -18.04 -2.01 -13.60
C HIS A 105 -16.57 -2.47 -13.54
N LEU A 106 -16.31 -3.76 -13.73
CA LEU A 106 -14.98 -4.33 -13.64
C LEU A 106 -14.13 -3.99 -14.86
N SER A 107 -12.86 -3.68 -14.58
CA SER A 107 -11.80 -3.58 -15.59
C SER A 107 -11.54 -4.95 -16.23
N PRO A 108 -10.79 -5.05 -17.34
CA PRO A 108 -10.35 -6.33 -17.90
C PRO A 108 -9.66 -7.22 -16.85
N TYR A 109 -8.84 -6.61 -15.99
CA TYR A 109 -8.17 -7.31 -14.89
C TYR A 109 -9.16 -7.79 -13.82
N GLY A 110 -10.09 -6.94 -13.36
CA GLY A 110 -11.13 -7.35 -12.43
C GLY A 110 -11.97 -8.49 -12.98
N ARG A 111 -12.32 -8.45 -14.27
CA ARG A 111 -13.03 -9.54 -14.95
C ARG A 111 -12.23 -10.85 -14.93
N ALA A 112 -10.91 -10.79 -15.11
CA ALA A 112 -10.05 -11.96 -15.02
C ALA A 112 -10.04 -12.54 -13.58
N ILE A 113 -9.91 -11.68 -12.56
CA ILE A 113 -9.93 -12.07 -11.13
C ILE A 113 -11.23 -12.80 -10.78
N PHE A 114 -12.36 -12.33 -11.30
CA PHE A 114 -13.69 -12.92 -11.04
C PHE A 114 -14.10 -14.04 -12.02
N GLY A 115 -13.19 -14.50 -12.89
CA GLY A 115 -13.45 -15.58 -13.84
C GLY A 115 -14.53 -15.23 -14.89
N LEU A 116 -14.66 -13.95 -15.22
CA LEU A 116 -15.57 -13.42 -16.25
C LEU A 116 -14.86 -13.23 -17.60
N SER A 117 -13.54 -13.42 -17.65
CA SER A 117 -12.74 -13.41 -18.87
C SER A 117 -11.73 -14.56 -18.87
N SER A 118 -11.26 -14.95 -20.05
CA SER A 118 -10.19 -15.93 -20.24
C SER A 118 -8.78 -15.34 -20.14
N GLN A 119 -8.66 -14.04 -19.83
CA GLN A 119 -7.36 -13.40 -19.67
C GLN A 119 -6.64 -13.97 -18.45
N LYS A 120 -5.33 -14.17 -18.59
CA LYS A 120 -4.51 -14.69 -17.49
C LYS A 120 -4.29 -13.59 -16.46
N VAL A 121 -4.67 -13.87 -15.21
CA VAL A 121 -4.41 -13.01 -14.05
C VAL A 121 -2.91 -12.68 -13.92
N SER A 122 -2.02 -13.60 -14.29
CA SER A 122 -0.56 -13.42 -14.27
C SER A 122 0.00 -12.40 -15.26
N ALA A 123 -0.80 -11.93 -16.23
CA ALA A 123 -0.36 -10.96 -17.24
C ALA A 123 -0.48 -9.51 -16.76
N TYR A 124 -1.27 -9.27 -15.71
CA TYR A 124 -1.43 -7.96 -15.12
C TYR A 124 -0.15 -7.52 -14.40
N ARG A 125 0.16 -6.23 -14.46
CA ARG A 125 1.26 -5.61 -13.70
C ARG A 125 0.74 -4.37 -12.99
N SER A 126 0.87 -4.30 -11.67
CA SER A 126 0.51 -3.10 -10.94
C SER A 126 1.49 -1.97 -11.26
N THR A 127 0.97 -0.74 -11.33
CA THR A 127 1.77 0.48 -11.44
C THR A 127 1.72 1.32 -10.17
N GLU A 128 1.00 0.83 -9.15
CA GLU A 128 0.81 1.54 -7.89
C GLU A 128 1.84 1.11 -6.84
N LEU A 129 2.06 1.98 -5.86
CA LEU A 129 2.90 1.69 -4.71
C LEU A 129 2.03 1.23 -3.52
N PRO A 130 2.51 0.33 -2.65
CA PRO A 130 3.87 -0.20 -2.57
C PRO A 130 4.20 -1.29 -3.59
N GLN A 131 5.42 -1.25 -4.13
CA GLN A 131 5.88 -2.20 -5.14
C GLN A 131 7.28 -2.72 -4.81
N LEU A 132 7.52 -4.00 -5.12
CA LEU A 132 8.85 -4.61 -5.13
C LEU A 132 9.48 -4.42 -6.51
N PHE A 133 10.64 -3.79 -6.53
CA PHE A 133 11.48 -3.59 -7.70
C PHE A 133 12.71 -4.50 -7.62
N GLU A 134 13.07 -5.07 -8.76
CA GLU A 134 14.36 -5.73 -8.99
C GLU A 134 15.11 -4.97 -10.08
N GLY A 135 16.39 -4.69 -9.86
CA GLY A 135 17.18 -3.88 -10.77
C GLY A 135 18.67 -3.95 -10.51
N SER A 136 19.40 -3.06 -11.17
CA SER A 136 20.85 -2.90 -11.00
C SER A 136 21.26 -1.44 -10.96
N VAL A 137 22.27 -1.16 -10.14
CA VAL A 137 23.02 0.09 -10.16
C VAL A 137 24.21 -0.08 -11.09
N ASN A 138 24.38 0.84 -12.03
CA ASN A 138 25.44 0.87 -13.05
C ASN A 138 25.58 -0.45 -13.83
N ASP A 139 24.46 -1.14 -14.07
CA ASP A 139 24.38 -2.47 -14.72
C ASP A 139 25.26 -3.58 -14.09
N ALA A 140 25.79 -3.34 -12.88
CA ALA A 140 26.78 -4.21 -12.25
C ALA A 140 26.35 -4.68 -10.86
N PHE A 141 25.57 -3.88 -10.13
CA PHE A 141 25.23 -4.14 -8.74
C PHE A 141 23.73 -4.41 -8.60
N PRO A 142 23.31 -5.68 -8.59
CA PRO A 142 21.90 -6.01 -8.51
C PRO A 142 21.34 -5.70 -7.12
N PHE A 143 20.10 -5.21 -7.08
CA PHE A 143 19.39 -4.86 -5.87
C PHE A 143 17.91 -5.22 -5.95
N PHE A 144 17.31 -5.40 -4.78
CA PHE A 144 15.87 -5.35 -4.59
C PHE A 144 15.50 -4.07 -3.86
N MET A 145 14.36 -3.47 -4.21
CA MET A 145 13.84 -2.29 -3.53
C MET A 145 12.34 -2.42 -3.32
N VAL A 146 11.88 -2.28 -2.07
CA VAL A 146 10.46 -2.02 -1.81
C VAL A 146 10.30 -0.52 -1.66
N LEU A 147 9.48 0.09 -2.50
CA LEU A 147 9.15 1.51 -2.42
C LEU A 147 7.67 1.68 -2.08
N ARG A 148 7.33 2.65 -1.22
CA ARG A 148 5.95 2.97 -0.83
C ARG A 148 5.77 4.47 -0.63
N LYS A 149 4.52 4.94 -0.75
CA LYS A 149 4.14 6.25 -0.22
C LYS A 149 4.06 6.16 1.31
N ASP A 150 4.51 7.20 2.01
CA ASP A 150 4.30 7.32 3.45
C ASP A 150 3.02 8.10 3.76
N SER A 151 2.61 8.08 5.04
CA SER A 151 1.37 8.73 5.51
C SER A 151 1.40 10.25 5.44
N TRP A 152 2.56 10.86 5.21
CA TRP A 152 2.77 12.31 5.19
C TRP A 152 2.95 12.85 3.77
N GLY A 153 2.66 12.02 2.75
CA GLY A 153 2.81 12.38 1.34
C GLY A 153 4.26 12.28 0.82
N GLY A 154 5.17 11.73 1.62
CA GLY A 154 6.52 11.37 1.22
C GLY A 154 6.61 9.94 0.68
N PHE A 155 7.84 9.47 0.58
CA PHE A 155 8.18 8.13 0.13
C PHE A 155 9.09 7.46 1.15
N ALA A 156 8.84 6.18 1.38
CA ALA A 156 9.66 5.33 2.21
C ALA A 156 9.97 4.03 1.46
N GLY A 157 11.08 3.40 1.80
CA GLY A 157 11.44 2.13 1.19
C GLY A 157 12.58 1.43 1.90
N HIS A 158 12.89 0.25 1.40
CA HIS A 158 14.10 -0.48 1.77
C HIS A 158 14.74 -1.00 0.50
N SER A 159 16.05 -0.78 0.33
CA SER A 159 16.84 -1.44 -0.71
C SER A 159 17.72 -2.52 -0.09
N ALA A 160 17.97 -3.60 -0.79
CA ALA A 160 18.92 -4.63 -0.39
C ALA A 160 19.84 -4.93 -1.57
N TYR A 161 21.14 -4.69 -1.37
CA TYR A 161 22.17 -5.12 -2.31
C TYR A 161 22.42 -6.60 -2.09
N LEU A 162 22.25 -7.41 -3.13
CA LEU A 162 22.36 -8.87 -3.02
C LEU A 162 23.72 -9.35 -2.52
N LYS A 163 24.77 -8.55 -2.74
CA LYS A 163 26.15 -8.87 -2.33
C LYS A 163 26.38 -8.74 -0.82
N TYR A 164 25.70 -7.81 -0.16
CA TYR A 164 26.03 -7.41 1.23
C TYR A 164 25.04 -7.94 2.27
N GLY A 165 23.86 -8.42 1.86
CA GLY A 165 22.89 -9.06 2.76
C GLY A 165 22.23 -8.11 3.76
N GLU A 166 22.46 -6.79 3.65
CA GLU A 166 21.87 -5.77 4.52
C GLU A 166 20.84 -4.93 3.77
N GLY A 167 19.71 -4.69 4.43
CA GLY A 167 18.67 -3.78 3.96
C GLY A 167 18.95 -2.35 4.41
N LEU A 168 18.96 -1.41 3.48
CA LEU A 168 19.18 0.01 3.71
C LEU A 168 17.83 0.73 3.67
N ALA A 169 17.57 1.58 4.65
CA ALA A 169 16.33 2.35 4.69
C ALA A 169 16.39 3.50 3.70
N LEU A 170 15.28 3.74 3.00
CA LEU A 170 15.09 4.85 2.08
C LEU A 170 13.96 5.74 2.58
N THR A 171 14.16 7.06 2.58
CA THR A 171 13.11 8.02 2.95
C THR A 171 13.29 9.34 2.21
N GLY A 172 12.19 9.94 1.75
CA GLY A 172 12.23 11.27 1.18
C GLY A 172 10.89 11.70 0.60
N SER A 173 10.91 12.49 -0.46
CA SER A 173 9.72 13.13 -1.01
C SER A 173 9.79 13.28 -2.52
N ALA A 174 8.67 13.66 -3.14
CA ALA A 174 8.66 14.09 -4.53
C ALA A 174 8.95 15.59 -4.64
N VAL A 175 9.87 15.96 -5.54
CA VAL A 175 10.18 17.36 -5.89
C VAL A 175 10.15 17.49 -7.40
N ALA A 176 9.27 18.35 -7.93
CA ALA A 176 9.13 18.59 -9.37
C ALA A 176 8.92 17.31 -10.22
N GLY A 177 8.14 16.35 -9.69
CA GLY A 177 7.84 15.08 -10.36
C GLY A 177 8.92 14.01 -10.23
N GLU A 178 10.00 14.27 -9.48
CA GLU A 178 11.05 13.29 -9.17
C GLU A 178 10.99 12.84 -7.72
N ILE A 179 11.09 11.53 -7.52
CA ILE A 179 11.21 10.93 -6.20
C ILE A 179 12.67 11.08 -5.75
N LYS A 180 12.89 11.78 -4.64
CA LYS A 180 14.21 11.98 -4.03
C LYS A 180 14.23 11.32 -2.66
N LEU A 181 15.08 10.30 -2.51
CA LEU A 181 15.23 9.49 -1.31
C LEU A 181 16.63 9.68 -0.74
N LYS A 182 16.73 9.70 0.58
CA LYS A 182 17.95 9.54 1.34
C LYS A 182 18.11 8.06 1.66
N GLU A 183 19.30 7.53 1.40
CA GLU A 183 19.70 6.20 1.86
C GLU A 183 20.33 6.33 3.25
N LEU A 184 19.84 5.53 4.20
CA LEU A 184 20.23 5.58 5.59
C LEU A 184 20.87 4.26 6.03
N VAL A 185 22.03 4.38 6.68
CA VAL A 185 22.75 3.29 7.36
C VAL A 185 22.83 3.58 8.86
N LEU A 186 23.04 2.56 9.68
CA LEU A 186 23.31 2.76 11.10
C LEU A 186 24.75 3.26 11.29
N SER A 187 24.92 4.31 12.10
CA SER A 187 26.24 4.78 12.51
C SER A 187 27.04 3.67 13.18
N ARG A 188 28.37 3.73 13.03
CA ARG A 188 29.29 2.89 13.81
C ARG A 188 29.31 3.30 15.28
N ASP A 189 29.02 4.57 15.57
CA ASP A 189 28.99 5.10 16.92
C ASP A 189 27.75 4.60 17.67
N VAL A 190 27.98 4.04 18.85
CA VAL A 190 26.95 3.61 19.78
C VAL A 190 26.72 4.72 20.80
N VAL A 191 25.48 5.18 20.90
CA VAL A 191 25.04 6.12 21.93
C VAL A 191 24.31 5.34 23.01
N ILE A 192 24.73 5.49 24.26
CA ILE A 192 24.04 4.90 25.40
C ILE A 192 22.94 5.87 25.82
N SER A 193 21.70 5.39 25.84
CA SER A 193 20.53 6.12 26.31
C SER A 193 19.88 5.38 27.48
N GLU A 194 18.87 5.99 28.11
CA GLU A 194 18.05 5.34 29.15
C GLU A 194 17.35 4.06 28.64
N LEU A 195 17.20 3.92 27.32
CA LEU A 195 16.61 2.75 26.65
C LEU A 195 17.66 1.71 26.19
N GLY A 196 18.94 1.92 26.52
CA GLY A 196 20.06 1.08 26.14
C GLY A 196 20.91 1.64 25.00
N GLU A 197 21.70 0.76 24.38
CA GLU A 197 22.59 1.08 23.26
C GLU A 197 21.81 1.34 21.97
N VAL A 198 22.02 2.50 21.36
CA VAL A 198 21.35 2.93 20.13
C VAL A 198 22.39 3.41 19.11
N ARG A 199 22.30 2.92 17.88
CA ARG A 199 23.02 3.47 16.73
C ARG A 199 22.12 4.42 15.97
N LYS A 200 22.59 5.65 15.74
CA LYS A 200 21.81 6.67 15.01
C LYS A 200 21.86 6.40 13.50
N PRO A 201 20.76 6.54 12.77
CA PRO A 201 20.79 6.54 11.31
C PRO A 201 21.62 7.72 10.78
N VAL A 202 22.49 7.45 9.80
CA VAL A 202 23.26 8.45 9.06
C VAL A 202 23.03 8.26 7.57
N GLN A 203 23.06 9.36 6.82
CA GLN A 203 22.86 9.31 5.38
C GLN A 203 24.12 8.81 4.68
N SER A 204 24.00 7.71 3.95
CA SER A 204 25.08 7.13 3.11
C SER A 204 24.98 7.55 1.65
N GLY A 205 23.77 7.88 1.18
CA GLY A 205 23.53 8.15 -0.23
C GLY A 205 22.24 8.90 -0.51
N THR A 206 21.99 9.14 -1.79
CA THR A 206 20.71 9.65 -2.31
C THR A 206 20.29 8.88 -3.54
N VAL A 207 19.01 8.51 -3.62
CA VAL A 207 18.39 7.94 -4.82
C VAL A 207 17.44 8.97 -5.40
N THR A 208 17.64 9.39 -6.64
CA THR A 208 16.73 10.29 -7.35
C THR A 208 16.22 9.61 -8.60
N GLY A 209 14.91 9.52 -8.78
CA GLY A 209 14.35 8.84 -9.94
C GLY A 209 12.90 9.16 -10.22
N ARG A 210 12.37 8.50 -11.26
CA ARG A 210 10.98 8.61 -11.70
C ARG A 210 10.38 7.23 -11.93
N LEU A 211 9.10 7.09 -11.61
CA LEU A 211 8.31 5.94 -12.03
C LEU A 211 7.89 6.13 -13.48
N VAL A 212 8.24 5.17 -14.34
CA VAL A 212 7.89 5.16 -15.76
C VAL A 212 7.23 3.81 -16.06
N GLY A 213 5.89 3.79 -16.05
CA GLY A 213 5.13 2.54 -16.08
C GLY A 213 5.48 1.67 -14.87
N ASN A 214 5.92 0.45 -15.12
CA ASN A 214 6.33 -0.51 -14.09
C ASN A 214 7.82 -0.41 -13.72
N ARG A 215 8.51 0.66 -14.11
CA ARG A 215 9.95 0.83 -13.87
C ARG A 215 10.24 2.00 -12.95
N PHE A 216 11.26 1.86 -12.12
CA PHE A 216 11.89 2.97 -11.39
C PHE A 216 13.29 3.19 -11.95
N VAL A 217 13.51 4.36 -12.52
CA VAL A 217 14.77 4.71 -13.20
C VAL A 217 15.32 6.00 -12.65
N GLY A 218 16.65 6.11 -12.57
CA GLY A 218 17.27 7.33 -12.07
C GLY A 218 18.74 7.23 -11.76
N LEU A 219 19.15 8.01 -10.77
CA LEU A 219 20.52 8.16 -10.29
C LEU A 219 20.62 7.75 -8.82
N TRP A 220 21.71 7.07 -8.49
CA TRP A 220 22.10 6.69 -7.14
C TRP A 220 23.44 7.34 -6.82
N ASN A 221 23.46 8.25 -5.86
CA ASN A 221 24.68 8.94 -5.43
C ASN A 221 25.15 8.38 -4.09
N GLU A 222 26.45 8.07 -4.02
CA GLU A 222 27.12 7.63 -2.80
C GLU A 222 27.89 8.82 -2.19
N ILE A 223 27.61 9.16 -0.93
CA ILE A 223 28.21 10.34 -0.28
C ILE A 223 29.71 10.14 0.00
N SER A 224 30.11 8.93 0.45
CA SER A 224 31.50 8.63 0.82
C SER A 224 32.50 8.82 -0.31
N CYS A 225 32.09 8.48 -1.53
CA CYS A 225 32.98 8.48 -2.70
C CYS A 225 32.65 9.59 -3.72
N ALA A 226 31.61 10.39 -3.47
CA ALA A 226 31.09 11.40 -4.40
C ALA A 226 30.81 10.86 -5.82
N ASN A 227 30.43 9.58 -5.91
CA ASN A 227 30.12 8.92 -7.17
C ASN A 227 28.61 8.94 -7.43
N THR A 228 28.25 9.11 -8.70
CA THR A 228 26.87 9.03 -9.21
C THR A 228 26.78 7.88 -10.20
N TYR A 229 25.80 7.00 -9.98
CA TYR A 229 25.53 5.85 -10.83
C TYR A 229 24.12 5.93 -11.39
N SER A 230 23.91 5.47 -12.62
CA SER A 230 22.55 5.19 -13.10
C SER A 230 21.99 3.97 -12.39
N PHE A 231 20.67 3.90 -12.24
CA PHE A 231 20.00 2.66 -11.89
C PHE A 231 18.73 2.50 -12.71
N GLU A 232 18.37 1.24 -12.92
CA GLU A 232 17.11 0.83 -13.50
C GLU A 232 16.58 -0.36 -12.71
N ALA A 233 15.30 -0.32 -12.36
CA ALA A 233 14.61 -1.43 -11.75
C ALA A 233 13.21 -1.59 -12.30
N SER A 234 12.73 -2.83 -12.39
CA SER A 234 11.39 -3.18 -12.83
C SER A 234 10.60 -3.78 -11.68
N ALA A 235 9.32 -3.45 -11.62
CA ALA A 235 8.36 -4.08 -10.73
C ALA A 235 8.29 -5.60 -11.01
N LYS A 236 8.38 -6.40 -9.95
CA LYS A 236 8.24 -7.87 -9.97
C LYS A 236 6.77 -8.28 -10.00
#